data_AF-A0A0L0W9V7-F1
#
_entry.id   AF-A0A0L0W9V7-F1
#
_cell.length_a   1.000
_cell.length_b   1.000
_cell.length_c   1.000
_cell.angle_alpha   90.00
_cell.angle_beta   90.00
_cell.angle_gamma   90.00
#
_symmetry.space_group_name_H-M   'P 1'
#
loop_
_entity.id
_entity.type
_entity.pdbx_description
1 polymer ?
#
loop_
_entity_poly.entity_id
_entity_poly.type
_entity_poly.pdbx_seq_one_letter_code
_entity_poly.pdbx_strand_id
1 'polypeptide(L)'
;MTLEEVIPVKQTNFLEDKANLILVRNSIIHPYQINLHKIIRNLGNIRVLCMDQDSRVIIRQSSAIIIINNKLPPKEQNQELAEELSHIILHCGNQVKYKKDIILDKQESQAKRMSAYLLCPMFMLKNVKIMENTYLMIEELAELFNVTYEFMEYRLSLIFGQDLNLIVHHKQNFYGYIPIE
;
A
#
# COMPACT_ATOMS: atom_id res chain seq x y z
N MET A 1 -13.41 -12.55 16.21
CA MET A 1 -11.95 -12.51 16.05
C MET A 1 -11.60 -11.33 15.15
N THR A 2 -10.61 -10.52 15.50
CA THR A 2 -10.12 -9.40 14.66
C THR A 2 -8.77 -9.74 14.05
N LEU A 3 -8.40 -9.06 12.96
CA LEU A 3 -7.08 -9.24 12.35
C LEU A 3 -5.94 -8.98 13.35
N GLU A 4 -6.15 -8.08 14.30
CA GLU A 4 -5.18 -7.83 15.38
C GLU A 4 -4.79 -9.08 16.17
N GLU A 5 -5.71 -10.01 16.40
CA GLU A 5 -5.46 -11.22 17.21
C GLU A 5 -4.55 -12.24 16.50
N VAL A 6 -4.35 -12.07 15.19
CA VAL A 6 -3.66 -13.05 14.34
C VAL A 6 -2.47 -12.46 13.59
N ILE A 7 -2.41 -11.13 13.47
CA ILE A 7 -1.26 -10.42 12.94
C ILE A 7 -0.08 -10.67 13.87
N PRO A 8 1.06 -11.19 13.37
CA PRO A 8 2.26 -11.35 14.18
C PRO A 8 2.65 -10.02 14.83
N VAL A 9 3.16 -10.07 16.06
CA VAL A 9 3.73 -8.89 16.73
C VAL A 9 4.97 -8.45 15.96
N LYS A 10 4.76 -7.61 14.94
CA LYS A 10 5.79 -7.12 14.03
C LYS A 10 6.04 -5.65 14.32
N GLN A 11 7.31 -5.27 14.42
CA GLN A 11 7.67 -3.85 14.37
C GLN A 11 7.26 -3.30 13.00
N THR A 12 6.57 -2.17 12.99
CA THR A 12 6.34 -1.40 11.76
C THR A 12 7.70 -1.04 11.17
N ASN A 13 7.81 -1.09 9.84
CA ASN A 13 9.03 -0.65 9.17
C ASN A 13 8.94 0.83 8.82
N PHE A 14 10.08 1.45 8.53
CA PHE A 14 10.18 2.87 8.21
C PHE A 14 9.22 3.34 7.11
N LEU A 15 8.93 2.52 6.10
CA LEU A 15 7.98 2.87 5.03
C LEU A 15 6.55 2.92 5.55
N GLU A 16 6.17 1.96 6.38
CA GLU A 16 4.85 1.88 7.01
C GLU A 16 4.64 3.03 8.01
N ASP A 17 5.65 3.37 8.80
CA ASP A 17 5.61 4.55 9.68
C ASP A 17 5.44 5.85 8.90
N LYS A 18 6.16 5.98 7.77
CA LYS A 18 6.05 7.15 6.88
C LYS A 18 4.66 7.24 6.25
N ALA A 19 4.09 6.13 5.80
CA ALA A 19 2.72 6.07 5.29
C ALA A 19 1.70 6.44 6.37
N ASN A 20 1.81 5.86 7.57
CA ASN A 20 0.95 6.16 8.71
C ASN A 20 0.99 7.64 9.09
N LEU A 21 2.19 8.25 9.12
CA LEU A 21 2.35 9.67 9.40
C LEU A 21 1.62 10.55 8.37
N ILE A 22 1.68 10.19 7.09
CA ILE A 22 0.96 10.92 6.02
C ILE A 22 -0.54 10.83 6.24
N LEU A 23 -1.07 9.63 6.52
CA LEU A 23 -2.50 9.41 6.74
C LEU A 23 -2.99 10.20 7.96
N VAL A 24 -2.30 10.09 9.09
CA VAL A 24 -2.64 10.81 10.34
C VAL A 24 -2.58 12.32 10.15
N ARG A 25 -1.57 12.86 9.47
CA ARG A 25 -1.47 14.31 9.16
C ARG A 25 -2.61 14.82 8.29
N ASN A 26 -3.19 13.95 7.47
CA ASN A 26 -4.37 14.26 6.65
C ASN A 26 -5.70 13.94 7.35
N SER A 27 -5.67 13.57 8.64
CA SER A 27 -6.83 13.15 9.44
C SER A 27 -7.58 11.96 8.84
N ILE A 28 -6.83 11.02 8.26
CA ILE A 28 -7.36 9.79 7.64
C ILE A 28 -7.15 8.63 8.61
N ILE A 29 -8.24 8.13 9.18
CA ILE A 29 -8.26 7.06 10.19
C ILE A 29 -9.09 5.84 9.78
N HIS A 30 -9.89 5.94 8.72
CA HIS A 30 -10.68 4.83 8.17
C HIS A 30 -10.43 4.62 6.67
N PRO A 31 -10.60 3.38 6.15
CA PRO A 31 -10.30 3.05 4.75
C PRO A 31 -11.03 3.95 3.74
N TYR A 32 -12.33 4.18 3.94
CA TYR A 32 -13.15 5.01 3.06
C TYR A 32 -12.73 6.49 2.99
N GLN A 33 -11.87 6.94 3.91
CA GLN A 33 -11.34 8.31 3.93
C GLN A 33 -10.07 8.48 3.08
N ILE A 34 -9.46 7.38 2.64
CA ILE A 34 -8.22 7.41 1.84
C ILE A 34 -8.54 8.04 0.49
N ASN A 35 -8.06 9.26 0.30
CA ASN A 35 -8.20 10.02 -0.94
C ASN A 35 -6.83 10.58 -1.35
N LEU A 36 -6.18 9.90 -2.29
CA LEU A 36 -4.84 10.25 -2.74
C LEU A 36 -4.80 11.65 -3.37
N HIS A 37 -5.83 12.07 -4.11
CA HIS A 37 -5.90 13.42 -4.67
C HIS A 37 -5.91 14.50 -3.59
N LYS A 38 -6.57 14.27 -2.46
CA LYS A 38 -6.53 15.19 -1.31
C LYS A 38 -5.13 15.23 -0.68
N ILE A 39 -4.49 14.08 -0.49
CA ILE A 39 -3.13 13.98 0.03
C ILE A 39 -2.16 14.73 -0.89
N ILE A 40 -2.23 14.50 -2.20
CA ILE A 40 -1.42 15.15 -3.23
C ILE A 40 -1.60 16.67 -3.20
N ARG A 41 -2.85 17.14 -3.09
CA ARG A 41 -3.15 18.58 -2.98
C ARG A 41 -2.49 19.19 -1.74
N ASN A 42 -2.49 18.47 -0.62
CA ASN A 42 -1.89 18.94 0.63
C ASN A 42 -0.35 18.92 0.61
N LEU A 43 0.26 18.01 -0.16
CA LEU A 43 1.71 18.01 -0.41
C LEU A 43 2.15 19.19 -1.30
N GLY A 44 1.27 19.65 -2.19
CA GLY A 44 1.52 20.78 -3.08
C GLY A 44 2.47 20.45 -4.24
N ASN A 45 2.47 21.29 -5.27
CA ASN A 45 3.37 21.20 -6.44
C ASN A 45 3.37 19.87 -7.21
N ILE A 46 2.38 19.01 -7.01
CA ILE A 46 2.19 17.76 -7.75
C ILE A 46 0.88 17.86 -8.55
N ARG A 47 0.94 17.54 -9.85
CA ARG A 47 -0.24 17.45 -10.73
C ARG A 47 -0.49 15.99 -11.10
N VAL A 48 -1.75 15.59 -11.22
CA VAL A 48 -2.14 14.27 -11.71
C VAL A 48 -2.83 14.43 -13.06
N LEU A 49 -2.38 13.70 -14.07
CA LEU A 49 -2.95 13.68 -15.42
C LEU A 49 -3.31 12.25 -15.78
N CYS A 50 -4.55 12.01 -16.25
CA CYS A 50 -4.94 10.72 -16.79
C CYS A 50 -4.75 10.74 -18.31
N MET A 51 -3.95 9.82 -18.84
CA MET A 51 -3.58 9.80 -20.25
C MET A 51 -3.58 8.37 -20.79
N ASP A 52 -3.72 8.23 -22.12
CA ASP A 52 -3.56 6.94 -22.80
C ASP A 52 -2.07 6.62 -22.99
N GLN A 53 -1.40 6.26 -21.90
CA GLN A 53 -0.01 5.79 -21.84
C GLN A 53 0.27 5.17 -20.46
N ASP A 54 1.39 4.48 -20.31
CA ASP A 54 1.83 3.92 -19.04
C ASP A 54 1.97 5.00 -17.94
N SER A 55 1.61 4.60 -16.72
CA SER A 55 1.78 5.44 -15.55
C SER A 55 3.25 5.71 -15.25
N ARG A 56 3.53 6.94 -14.82
CA ARG A 56 4.88 7.41 -14.50
C ARG A 56 4.87 8.76 -13.80
N VAL A 57 5.94 9.03 -13.06
CA VAL A 57 6.26 10.36 -12.55
C VAL A 57 7.24 11.10 -13.47
N ILE A 58 6.94 12.37 -13.72
CA ILE A 58 7.85 13.34 -14.33
C ILE A 58 8.15 14.44 -13.31
N ILE A 59 9.42 14.59 -12.93
CA ILE A 59 9.87 15.62 -11.98
C ILE A 59 10.49 16.77 -12.76
N ARG A 60 10.08 18.00 -12.43
CA ARG A 60 10.65 19.24 -12.98
C ARG A 60 10.92 20.24 -11.87
N GLN A 61 12.18 20.46 -11.56
CA GLN A 61 12.64 21.41 -10.54
C GLN A 61 11.91 21.21 -9.20
N SER A 62 10.96 22.09 -8.86
CA SER A 62 10.16 22.09 -7.64
C SER A 62 8.76 21.47 -7.79
N SER A 63 8.47 20.88 -8.95
CA SER A 63 7.15 20.33 -9.30
C SER A 63 7.24 18.89 -9.82
N ALA A 64 6.16 18.13 -9.65
CA ALA A 64 6.02 16.81 -10.25
C ALA A 64 4.69 16.67 -10.99
N ILE A 65 4.69 15.83 -12.02
CA ILE A 65 3.50 15.41 -12.73
C ILE A 65 3.44 13.90 -12.63
N ILE A 66 2.38 13.38 -12.01
CA ILE A 66 2.02 11.97 -12.07
C ILE A 66 1.12 11.79 -13.29
N ILE A 67 1.51 10.88 -14.17
CA ILE A 67 0.68 10.42 -15.27
C ILE A 67 0.08 9.09 -14.84
N ILE A 68 -1.24 8.94 -15.00
CA ILE A 68 -1.96 7.69 -14.75
C ILE A 68 -2.55 7.16 -16.05
N ASN A 69 -2.39 5.86 -16.28
CA ASN A 69 -2.95 5.17 -17.44
C ASN A 69 -4.48 5.12 -17.34
N ASN A 70 -5.15 5.86 -18.21
CA ASN A 70 -6.61 5.97 -18.20
C ASN A 70 -7.35 4.75 -18.77
N LYS A 71 -6.61 3.77 -19.32
CA LYS A 71 -7.17 2.49 -19.79
C LYS A 71 -7.40 1.49 -18.66
N LEU A 72 -6.79 1.72 -17.49
CA LEU A 72 -6.92 0.80 -16.37
C LEU A 72 -8.25 0.98 -15.64
N PRO A 73 -8.78 -0.07 -15.00
CA PRO A 73 -9.89 0.05 -14.07
C PRO A 73 -9.61 1.04 -12.92
N PRO A 74 -10.63 1.69 -12.34
CA PRO A 74 -10.43 2.70 -11.30
C PRO A 74 -9.61 2.24 -10.09
N LYS A 75 -9.76 0.97 -9.66
CA LYS A 75 -8.97 0.40 -8.56
C LYS A 75 -7.49 0.32 -8.91
N GLU A 76 -7.15 -0.07 -10.12
CA GLU A 76 -5.78 -0.15 -10.61
C GLU A 76 -5.18 1.25 -10.79
N GLN A 77 -5.94 2.20 -11.35
CA GLN A 77 -5.52 3.61 -11.42
C GLN A 77 -5.17 4.18 -10.05
N ASN A 78 -5.97 3.87 -9.02
CA ASN A 78 -5.72 4.32 -7.66
C ASN A 78 -4.48 3.66 -7.03
N GLN A 79 -4.20 2.39 -7.38
CA GLN A 79 -2.97 1.68 -6.95
C GLN A 79 -1.73 2.26 -7.60
N GLU A 80 -1.74 2.49 -8.91
CA GLU A 80 -0.65 3.15 -9.62
C GLU A 80 -0.43 4.57 -9.11
N LEU A 81 -1.50 5.32 -8.83
CA LEU A 81 -1.38 6.65 -8.22
C LEU A 81 -0.68 6.60 -6.85
N ALA A 82 -0.95 5.58 -6.04
CA ALA A 82 -0.27 5.41 -4.75
C ALA A 82 1.21 5.04 -4.92
N GLU A 83 1.55 4.24 -5.91
CA GLU A 83 2.93 3.85 -6.22
C GLU A 83 3.76 5.03 -6.77
N GLU A 84 3.22 5.76 -7.74
CA GLU A 84 3.83 6.97 -8.28
C GLU A 84 3.99 8.07 -7.21
N LEU A 85 2.98 8.23 -6.34
CA LEU A 85 3.09 9.13 -5.20
C LEU A 85 4.20 8.68 -4.23
N SER A 86 4.34 7.37 -4.02
CA SER A 86 5.39 6.80 -3.18
C SER A 86 6.79 7.04 -3.76
N HIS A 87 6.96 6.99 -5.09
CA HIS A 87 8.20 7.41 -5.74
C HIS A 87 8.56 8.84 -5.39
N ILE A 88 7.60 9.76 -5.46
CA ILE A 88 7.82 11.17 -5.12
C ILE A 88 8.24 11.33 -3.66
N ILE A 89 7.49 10.72 -2.74
CA ILE A 89 7.71 10.86 -1.29
C ILE A 89 9.06 10.27 -0.85
N LEU A 90 9.49 9.16 -1.46
CA LEU A 90 10.69 8.45 -1.06
C LEU A 90 11.95 9.00 -1.72
N HIS A 91 11.87 9.30 -3.02
CA HIS A 91 13.08 9.44 -3.85
C HIS A 91 13.30 10.85 -4.41
N CYS A 92 12.32 11.76 -4.34
CA CYS A 92 12.47 13.11 -4.89
C CYS A 92 12.97 14.17 -3.88
N GLY A 93 13.16 13.81 -2.61
CA GLY A 93 13.61 14.75 -1.56
C GLY A 93 15.13 14.97 -1.48
N ASN A 94 15.93 14.06 -2.05
CA ASN A 94 17.40 14.14 -2.03
C ASN A 94 17.92 13.90 -3.45
N GLN A 95 18.46 14.93 -4.09
CA GLN A 95 19.12 14.86 -5.40
C GLN A 95 20.38 13.98 -5.35
N VAL A 96 20.24 12.65 -5.29
CA VAL A 96 21.38 11.73 -5.33
C VAL A 96 21.45 11.09 -6.71
N LYS A 97 22.54 11.41 -7.41
CA LYS A 97 22.94 10.87 -8.71
C LYS A 97 22.76 9.35 -8.78
N TYR A 98 22.00 8.91 -9.77
CA TYR A 98 21.68 7.50 -10.07
C TYR A 98 22.92 6.65 -10.40
N LYS A 99 23.09 5.50 -9.72
CA LYS A 99 23.73 4.30 -10.29
C LYS A 99 22.61 3.36 -10.74
N LYS A 100 22.67 2.86 -11.97
CA LYS A 100 21.47 2.73 -12.81
C LYS A 100 20.55 1.53 -12.59
N ASP A 101 21.01 0.36 -12.13
CA ASP A 101 20.11 -0.83 -12.19
C ASP A 101 19.68 -1.33 -10.81
N ILE A 102 20.61 -1.69 -9.92
CA ILE A 102 20.28 -2.21 -8.57
C ILE A 102 19.54 -1.18 -7.71
N ILE A 103 19.80 0.12 -7.91
CA ILE A 103 19.10 1.19 -7.19
C ILE A 103 17.66 1.30 -7.68
N LEU A 104 17.39 1.08 -8.97
CA LEU A 104 16.03 1.15 -9.51
C LEU A 104 15.16 0.03 -8.94
N ASP A 105 15.62 -1.23 -8.94
CA ASP A 105 14.84 -2.35 -8.40
C ASP A 105 14.49 -2.15 -6.91
N LYS A 106 15.44 -1.59 -6.14
CA LYS A 106 15.20 -1.26 -4.74
C LYS A 106 14.23 -0.10 -4.58
N GLN A 107 14.33 0.94 -5.41
CA GLN A 107 13.42 2.10 -5.38
C GLN A 107 11.99 1.69 -5.73
N GLU A 108 11.84 0.85 -6.75
CA GLU A 108 10.57 0.25 -7.19
C GLU A 108 9.95 -0.59 -6.08
N SER A 109 10.72 -1.53 -5.51
CA SER A 109 10.28 -2.36 -4.38
C SER A 109 9.88 -1.54 -3.15
N GLN A 110 10.51 -0.38 -2.93
CA GLN A 110 10.15 0.51 -1.83
C GLN A 110 8.87 1.31 -2.14
N ALA A 111 8.71 1.79 -3.38
CA ALA A 111 7.50 2.48 -3.81
C ALA A 111 6.28 1.56 -3.75
N LYS A 112 6.39 0.33 -4.29
CA LYS A 112 5.35 -0.70 -4.21
C LYS A 112 4.93 -1.07 -2.79
N ARG A 113 5.90 -1.22 -1.89
CA ARG A 113 5.59 -1.48 -0.46
C ARG A 113 4.91 -0.30 0.19
N MET A 114 5.39 0.91 -0.08
CA MET A 114 4.81 2.12 0.51
C MET A 114 3.40 2.40 -0.03
N SER A 115 3.11 2.09 -1.29
CA SER A 115 1.75 2.18 -1.85
C SER A 115 0.79 1.24 -1.12
N ALA A 116 1.21 0.01 -0.84
CA ALA A 116 0.42 -0.94 -0.06
C ALA A 116 0.18 -0.47 1.38
N TYR A 117 1.17 0.17 2.02
CA TYR A 117 0.99 0.76 3.35
C TYR A 117 0.10 2.01 3.36
N LEU A 118 0.11 2.81 2.29
CA LEU A 118 -0.75 3.98 2.15
C LEU A 118 -2.22 3.58 1.91
N LEU A 119 -2.45 2.60 1.05
CA LEU A 119 -3.80 2.16 0.68
C LEU A 119 -4.40 1.19 1.69
N CYS A 120 -3.59 0.34 2.33
CA CYS A 120 -4.04 -0.68 3.27
C CYS A 120 -3.21 -0.63 4.57
N PRO A 121 -3.25 0.47 5.33
CA PRO A 121 -2.40 0.64 6.50
C PRO A 121 -2.72 -0.37 7.62
N MET A 122 -1.69 -0.84 8.32
CA MET A 122 -1.84 -1.84 9.38
C MET A 122 -2.82 -1.42 10.48
N PHE A 123 -2.79 -0.16 10.90
CA PHE A 123 -3.66 0.33 11.97
C PHE A 123 -5.15 0.29 11.59
N MET A 124 -5.49 0.30 10.30
CA MET A 124 -6.87 0.09 9.84
C MET A 124 -7.18 -1.39 9.69
N LEU A 125 -6.25 -2.17 9.13
CA LEU A 125 -6.41 -3.62 8.95
C LEU A 125 -6.68 -4.32 10.28
N LYS A 126 -5.94 -3.97 11.34
CA LYS A 126 -6.11 -4.53 12.69
C LYS A 126 -7.55 -4.46 13.22
N ASN A 127 -8.30 -3.44 12.82
CA ASN A 127 -9.67 -3.19 13.28
C ASN A 127 -10.73 -3.97 12.48
N VAL A 128 -10.35 -4.72 11.44
CA VAL A 128 -11.29 -5.50 10.63
C VAL A 128 -11.58 -6.84 11.31
N LYS A 129 -12.86 -7.22 11.32
CA LYS A 129 -13.30 -8.52 11.82
C LYS A 129 -12.93 -9.62 10.82
N ILE A 130 -12.37 -10.72 11.31
CA ILE A 130 -12.03 -11.88 10.50
C ILE A 130 -13.28 -12.70 10.21
N MET A 131 -13.42 -13.14 8.97
CA MET A 131 -14.37 -14.18 8.57
C MET A 131 -13.72 -15.57 8.54
N GLU A 132 -14.52 -16.61 8.74
CA GLU A 132 -14.04 -18.00 8.76
C GLU A 132 -13.52 -18.51 7.40
N ASN A 133 -13.86 -17.85 6.28
CA ASN A 133 -13.42 -18.20 4.94
C ASN A 133 -12.38 -17.18 4.43
N THR A 134 -11.16 -17.66 4.19
CA THR A 134 -10.01 -16.84 3.80
C THR A 134 -10.14 -16.21 2.42
N TYR A 135 -10.69 -16.91 1.43
CA TYR A 135 -10.90 -16.35 0.09
C TYR A 135 -11.88 -15.17 0.14
N LEU A 136 -13.01 -15.39 0.84
CA LEU A 136 -13.99 -14.34 1.07
C LEU A 136 -13.38 -13.17 1.89
N MET A 137 -12.46 -13.46 2.81
CA MET A 137 -11.78 -12.42 3.59
C MET A 137 -10.88 -11.52 2.73
N ILE A 138 -10.11 -12.06 1.77
CA ILE A 138 -9.26 -11.24 0.88
C ILE A 138 -10.13 -10.37 -0.03
N GLU A 139 -11.19 -10.94 -0.61
CA GLU A 139 -12.13 -10.20 -1.46
C GLU A 139 -12.82 -9.08 -0.68
N GLU A 140 -13.33 -9.35 0.52
CA GLU A 140 -13.95 -8.33 1.37
C GLU A 140 -12.99 -7.23 1.80
N LEU A 141 -11.74 -7.58 2.15
CA LEU A 141 -10.72 -6.60 2.45
C LEU A 141 -10.40 -5.75 1.22
N ALA A 142 -10.27 -6.36 0.05
CA ALA A 142 -10.01 -5.64 -1.20
C ALA A 142 -11.14 -4.64 -1.50
N GLU A 143 -12.39 -5.02 -1.28
CA GLU A 143 -13.54 -4.11 -1.38
C GLU A 143 -13.51 -3.01 -0.32
N LEU A 144 -13.28 -3.34 0.95
CA LEU A 144 -13.22 -2.38 2.05
C LEU A 144 -12.16 -1.29 1.84
N PHE A 145 -11.00 -1.66 1.31
CA PHE A 145 -9.89 -0.75 1.04
C PHE A 145 -9.89 -0.19 -0.39
N ASN A 146 -10.89 -0.55 -1.21
CA ASN A 146 -11.03 -0.13 -2.60
C ASN A 146 -9.77 -0.40 -3.45
N VAL A 147 -9.24 -1.62 -3.33
CA VAL A 147 -8.10 -2.15 -4.10
C VAL A 147 -8.51 -3.45 -4.81
N THR A 148 -7.66 -3.96 -5.70
CA THR A 148 -7.87 -5.27 -6.34
C THR A 148 -7.55 -6.40 -5.37
N TYR A 149 -8.06 -7.59 -5.67
CA TYR A 149 -7.78 -8.81 -4.90
C TYR A 149 -6.27 -9.06 -4.81
N GLU A 150 -5.56 -8.98 -5.94
CA GLU A 150 -4.13 -9.23 -6.06
C GLU A 150 -3.30 -8.24 -5.22
N PHE A 151 -3.76 -6.98 -5.14
CA PHE A 151 -3.10 -5.97 -4.32
C PHE A 151 -3.31 -6.22 -2.83
N MET A 152 -4.50 -6.66 -2.41
CA MET A 152 -4.76 -7.05 -1.03
C MET A 152 -3.98 -8.31 -0.65
N GLU A 153 -3.93 -9.31 -1.53
CA GLU A 153 -3.10 -10.50 -1.36
C GLU A 153 -1.62 -10.11 -1.17
N TYR A 154 -1.09 -9.24 -2.04
CA TYR A 154 0.25 -8.68 -1.88
C TYR A 154 0.41 -7.99 -0.51
N ARG A 155 -0.53 -7.15 -0.10
CA ARG A 155 -0.48 -6.45 1.19
C ARG A 155 -0.41 -7.42 2.37
N LEU A 156 -1.22 -8.48 2.34
CA LEU A 156 -1.26 -9.51 3.38
C LEU A 156 0.03 -10.34 3.38
N SER A 157 0.64 -10.61 2.21
CA SER A 157 1.96 -11.26 2.13
C SER A 157 3.06 -10.46 2.86
N LEU A 158 2.97 -9.12 2.89
CA LEU A 158 3.91 -8.28 3.64
C LEU A 158 3.77 -8.44 5.16
N ILE A 159 2.62 -8.92 5.63
CA ILE A 159 2.33 -9.20 7.05
C ILE A 159 2.81 -10.61 7.39
N PHE A 160 2.28 -11.61 6.68
CA PHE A 160 2.36 -13.02 7.02
C PHE A 160 3.49 -13.79 6.30
N GLY A 161 4.15 -13.17 5.31
CA GLY A 161 5.20 -13.82 4.51
C GLY A 161 4.63 -14.66 3.35
N GLN A 162 5.37 -15.70 2.94
CA GLN A 162 4.94 -16.65 1.89
C GLN A 162 3.79 -17.57 2.35
N ASP A 163 3.45 -17.52 3.64
CA ASP A 163 2.50 -18.40 4.31
C ASP A 163 1.07 -17.86 4.31
N LEU A 164 0.65 -17.16 3.24
CA LEU A 164 -0.76 -16.80 3.02
C LEU A 164 -1.67 -18.04 3.09
N ASN A 165 -1.16 -19.18 2.63
CA ASN A 165 -1.83 -20.48 2.72
C ASN A 165 -1.97 -21.03 4.16
N LEU A 166 -1.26 -20.51 5.17
CA LEU A 166 -1.45 -20.91 6.57
C LEU A 166 -2.61 -20.17 7.25
N ILE A 167 -3.10 -19.07 6.66
CA ILE A 167 -4.38 -18.45 7.02
C ILE A 167 -5.56 -19.33 6.55
N VAL A 168 -5.28 -20.32 5.69
CA VAL A 168 -6.26 -21.09 4.93
C VAL A 168 -6.42 -22.50 5.55
N HIS A 169 -7.62 -22.79 6.05
CA HIS A 169 -8.15 -24.11 6.46
C HIS A 169 -7.66 -24.76 7.76
N HIS A 170 -8.42 -24.62 8.87
CA HIS A 170 -9.23 -25.72 9.44
C HIS A 170 -10.10 -25.29 10.64
N LYS A 171 -11.38 -25.72 10.62
CA LYS A 171 -12.30 -25.91 11.78
C LYS A 171 -11.80 -25.32 13.12
N GLN A 172 -12.03 -24.03 13.34
CA GLN A 172 -11.87 -23.34 14.63
C GLN A 172 -10.45 -23.22 15.23
N ASN A 173 -9.36 -23.53 14.49
CA ASN A 173 -8.00 -23.30 15.00
C ASN A 173 -7.16 -22.42 14.05
N PHE A 174 -6.64 -21.34 14.62
CA PHE A 174 -5.65 -20.45 13.99
C PHE A 174 -4.25 -21.02 14.17
N TYR A 175 -3.52 -21.25 13.07
CA TYR A 175 -2.09 -21.58 13.13
C TYR A 175 -1.28 -20.36 12.68
N GLY A 176 -1.05 -19.45 13.63
CA GLY A 176 0.03 -18.47 13.51
C GLY A 176 1.37 -19.16 13.75
N TYR A 177 2.42 -18.72 13.05
CA TYR A 177 3.78 -19.14 13.31
C TYR A 177 4.15 -18.86 14.79
N ILE A 178 4.42 -19.91 15.56
CA ILE A 178 5.12 -19.82 16.85
C ILE A 178 6.61 -19.88 16.51
N PRO A 179 7.38 -18.80 16.69
CA PRO A 179 8.82 -18.89 16.61
C PRO A 179 9.27 -19.89 17.67
N ILE A 180 9.93 -20.95 17.23
CA ILE A 180 10.67 -21.83 18.14
C ILE A 180 11.88 -21.01 18.58
N GLU A 181 12.02 -20.82 19.90
CA GLU A 181 13.13 -20.10 20.55
C GLU A 181 14.52 -20.58 20.10
#